data_AF-A0A7Y2PMD6-F1
#
_entry.id   AF-A0A7Y2PMD6-F1
#
_cell.length_a   1.000
_cell.length_b   1.000
_cell.length_c   1.000
_cell.angle_alpha   90.00
_cell.angle_beta   90.00
_cell.angle_gamma   90.00
#
_symmetry.space_group_name_H-M   'P 1'
#
loop_
_entity.id
_entity.type
_entity.pdbx_description
1 polymer ?
#
loop_
_entity_poly.entity_id
_entity_poly.type
_entity_poly.pdbx_seq_one_letter_code
_entity_poly.pdbx_strand_id
1 'polypeptide(L)' 'MLDRLKEEGKTIIVSTHYVDFAYSWADYIYMMKDGRIIREGVPEEVFINKIDNGKLKKP' A
#
# COMPACT_ATOMS: atom_id res chain seq x y z
N MET A 1 -7.02 -15.88 4.83
CA MET A 1 -8.36 -15.57 4.26
C MET A 1 -8.23 -14.77 2.98
N LEU A 2 -7.52 -13.63 2.99
CA LEU A 2 -7.31 -12.82 1.79
C LEU A 2 -6.60 -13.60 0.68
N ASP A 3 -5.61 -14.42 1.02
CA ASP A 3 -4.89 -15.24 0.03
C ASP A 3 -5.81 -16.24 -0.69
N ARG A 4 -6.74 -16.87 0.05
CA ARG A 4 -7.74 -17.76 -0.56
C ARG A 4 -8.62 -17.02 -1.57
N LEU A 5 -9.06 -15.80 -1.24
CA LEU A 5 -9.86 -14.98 -2.16
C LEU A 5 -9.05 -14.56 -3.40
N LYS A 6 -7.75 -14.28 -3.22
CA LYS A 6 -6.82 -14.02 -4.33
C LYS A 6 -6.66 -15.26 -5.22
N GLU A 7 -6.48 -16.43 -4.63
CA GLU A 7 -6.40 -17.73 -5.32
C GLU A 7 -7.69 -18.08 -6.08
N GLU A 8 -8.86 -17.67 -5.56
CA GLU A 8 -10.16 -17.78 -6.23
C GLU A 8 -10.35 -16.75 -7.37
N GLY A 9 -9.33 -15.94 -7.69
CA GLY A 9 -9.34 -14.95 -8.76
C GLY A 9 -10.17 -13.69 -8.46
N LYS A 10 -10.38 -13.37 -7.18
CA LYS A 10 -11.11 -12.14 -6.79
C LYS A 10 -10.19 -10.94 -6.77
N THR A 11 -10.69 -9.79 -7.24
CA THR A 11 -10.07 -8.48 -6.97
C THR A 11 -10.43 -8.06 -5.55
N ILE A 12 -9.42 -7.67 -4.76
CA ILE A 12 -9.57 -7.32 -3.35
C ILE A 12 -9.11 -5.88 -3.15
N ILE A 13 -9.95 -5.05 -2.54
CA ILE A 13 -9.58 -3.72 -2.05
C ILE A 13 -9.48 -3.80 -0.53
N VAL A 14 -8.32 -3.42 0.01
CA VAL A 14 -8.05 -3.40 1.45
C VAL A 14 -7.62 -2.00 1.85
N SER A 15 -8.23 -1.46 2.90
CA SER A 15 -7.77 -0.24 3.56
C SER A 15 -7.13 -0.62 4.90
N THR A 16 -5.89 -0.18 5.13
CA THR A 16 -5.13 -0.48 6.33
C THR A 16 -4.23 0.69 6.70
N HIS A 17 -3.88 0.80 7.99
CA HIS A 17 -2.84 1.69 8.48
C HIS A 17 -1.50 0.96 8.71
N TYR A 18 -1.49 -0.38 8.57
CA TYR A 18 -0.27 -1.19 8.68
C TYR A 18 0.49 -1.17 7.35
N VAL A 19 1.50 -0.31 7.28
CA VAL A 19 2.33 -0.10 6.10
C VAL A 19 3.00 -1.40 5.63
N ASP A 20 3.55 -2.19 6.56
CA ASP A 20 4.30 -3.42 6.24
C ASP A 20 3.43 -4.45 5.53
N PHE A 21 2.17 -4.59 5.97
CA PHE A 21 1.21 -5.47 5.33
C PHE A 21 0.86 -4.99 3.92
N ALA A 22 0.56 -3.70 3.76
CA ALA A 22 0.26 -3.13 2.45
C ALA A 22 1.45 -3.32 1.50
N TYR A 23 2.68 -3.07 1.99
CA TYR A 23 3.91 -3.24 1.24
C TYR A 23 4.16 -4.70 0.82
N SER A 24 3.96 -5.66 1.72
CA SER A 24 4.28 -7.07 1.45
C SER A 24 3.22 -7.82 0.66
N TRP A 25 1.96 -7.37 0.70
CA TRP A 25 0.82 -8.16 0.19
C TRP A 25 0.14 -7.55 -1.03
N ALA A 26 0.07 -6.21 -1.13
CA ALA A 26 -0.69 -5.56 -2.17
C ALA A 26 0.05 -5.57 -3.51
N ASP A 27 -0.67 -5.83 -4.59
CA ASP A 27 -0.14 -5.71 -5.95
C ASP A 27 -0.05 -4.23 -6.41
N TYR A 28 -0.88 -3.36 -5.84
CA TYR A 28 -0.93 -1.92 -6.11
C TYR A 28 -1.45 -1.15 -4.89
N ILE A 29 -0.93 0.06 -4.65
CA ILE A 29 -1.22 0.83 -3.44
C ILE A 29 -1.66 2.24 -3.80
N TYR A 30 -2.70 2.71 -3.11
CA TYR A 30 -3.09 4.12 -3.05
C TYR A 30 -2.83 4.64 -1.64
N MET A 31 -1.99 5.66 -1.51
CA MET A 31 -1.76 6.34 -0.23
C MET A 31 -2.64 7.58 -0.15
N MET A 32 -3.41 7.70 0.93
CA MET A 32 -4.35 8.80 1.11
C MET A 32 -3.99 9.68 2.31
N LYS A 33 -4.16 10.99 2.15
CA LYS A 33 -4.07 11.99 3.23
C LYS A 33 -5.04 13.14 2.95
N ASP A 34 -5.73 13.61 3.98
CA ASP A 34 -6.67 14.75 3.91
C ASP A 34 -7.71 14.60 2.78
N GLY A 35 -8.23 13.38 2.59
CA GLY A 35 -9.23 13.06 1.56
C GLY A 35 -8.69 13.01 0.13
N ARG A 36 -7.37 13.03 -0.08
CA ARG A 36 -6.73 13.00 -1.39
C ARG A 36 -5.74 11.85 -1.52
N ILE A 37 -5.59 11.30 -2.72
CA ILE A 37 -4.51 10.38 -3.05
C ILE A 37 -3.22 11.20 -3.18
N ILE A 38 -2.21 10.85 -2.38
CA ILE A 38 -0.91 11.52 -2.35
C ILE A 38 0.19 10.72 -3.07
N ARG A 39 0.02 9.41 -3.21
CA ARG A 39 0.89 8.51 -3.99
C ARG A 39 0.08 7.31 -4.47
N GLU A 40 0.46 6.78 -5.62
CA GLU A 40 -0.10 5.54 -6.18
C GLU A 40 0.96 4.80 -7.01
N GLY A 41 0.87 3.47 -7.08
CA GLY A 41 1.84 2.65 -7.81
C GLY A 41 1.99 1.25 -7.23
N VAL A 42 2.97 0.50 -7.73
CA VAL A 42 3.41 -0.75 -7.10
C VAL A 42 4.09 -0.43 -5.76
N PRO A 43 4.13 -1.37 -4.79
CA PRO A 43 4.67 -1.10 -3.45
C PRO A 43 6.05 -0.47 -3.44
N GLU A 44 6.95 -0.92 -4.31
CA GLU A 44 8.32 -0.44 -4.41
C GLU A 44 8.39 1.03 -4.79
N GLU A 45 7.49 1.50 -5.66
CA GLU A 45 7.41 2.88 -6.14
C GLU A 45 6.77 3.79 -5.09
N VAL A 46 5.70 3.32 -4.45
CA VAL A 46 4.96 4.10 -3.44
C VAL A 46 5.82 4.36 -2.21
N PHE A 47 6.63 3.39 -1.80
CA PHE A 47 7.48 3.45 -0.61
C PHE A 47 8.95 3.79 -0.89
N ILE A 48 9.26 4.42 -2.03
CA ILE A 48 10.60 4.99 -2.26
C ILE A 48 10.91 6.03 -1.18
N ASN A 49 12.02 5.83 -0.47
CA ASN A 49 12.64 6.78 0.45
C ASN A 49 13.14 8.01 -0.32
N LYS A 50 12.24 8.86 -0.80
CA LYS A 50 12.55 10.29 -0.87
C LYS A 50 12.35 10.80 0.53
N ILE A 51 13.33 11.53 1.04
CA ILE A 51 13.32 12.19 2.35
C ILE A 51 12.14 13.17 2.33
N ASP A 52 10.94 12.69 2.60
CA ASP A 52 9.78 13.51 2.89
C ASP A 52 9.92 13.87 4.37
N ASN A 53 9.83 15.16 4.66
CA ASN A 53 9.79 15.74 6.01
C ASN A 53 8.48 15.35 6.74
N GLY A 54 8.25 14.05 6.87
CA GLY A 54 7.00 13.41 7.29
C GLY A 54 7.17 11.91 7.54
N LYS A 55 8.16 11.54 8.36
CA LYS A 55 8.26 10.29 9.15
C LYS A 55 7.73 8.97 8.54
N LEU A 56 8.02 8.63 7.29
CA LEU A 56 7.81 7.26 6.80
C LEU A 56 9.08 6.77 6.12
N LYS A 57 9.77 5.85 6.80
CA LYS A 57 10.89 5.08 6.26
C LYS A 57 10.35 3.73 5.81
N LYS A 58 11.04 3.10 4.86
CA LYS A 58 10.92 1.65 4.61
C LYS A 58 10.88 0.90 5.97
N PRO A 59 9.94 -0.03 6.17
CA PRO A 59 10.01 -0.93 7.31
C PRO A 59 11.23 -1.84 7.24
#